data_AF-A0A381PBU8-F1
#
_entry.id   AF-A0A381PBU8-F1
#
_cell.length_a   1.000
_cell.length_b   1.000
_cell.length_c   1.000
_cell.angle_alpha   90.00
_cell.angle_beta   90.00
_cell.angle_gamma   90.00
#
_symmetry.space_group_name_H-M   'P 1'
#
loop_
_entity.id
_entity.type
_entity.pdbx_description
1 polymer ?
#
loop_
_entity_poly.entity_id
_entity_poly.type
_entity_poly.pdbx_seq_one_letter_code
_entity_poly.pdbx_strand_id
1 'polypeptide(L)' 'QEHSVVLIRGGRVKDLPGVRYHVVRSALDCEGVPDRRRGRSKYGAVKPRDGG' A
#
# COMPACT_ATOMS: atom_id res chain seq x y z
N GLN A 1 -6.18 -10.77 12.96
CA GLN A 1 -5.63 -11.73 11.98
C GLN A 1 -4.13 -11.79 12.25
N GLU A 2 -3.57 -12.95 12.59
CA GLU A 2 -2.19 -13.04 13.14
C GLU A 2 -1.16 -13.58 12.15
N HIS A 3 -1.59 -14.01 10.96
CA HIS A 3 -0.72 -14.58 9.92
C HIS A 3 -1.02 -14.00 8.53
N SER A 4 -1.01 -12.68 8.39
CA SER A 4 -1.14 -12.04 7.08
C SER A 4 0.21 -12.04 6.37
N VAL A 5 0.27 -12.62 5.18
CA VAL A 5 1.45 -12.57 4.32
C VAL A 5 1.40 -11.28 3.53
N VAL A 6 2.48 -10.50 3.59
CA VAL A 6 2.55 -9.18 2.95
C VAL A 6 3.82 -9.05 2.12
N LEU A 7 3.71 -8.32 1.00
CA LEU A 7 4.86 -8.05 0.14
C LEU A 7 5.62 -6.82 0.67
N ILE A 8 6.93 -6.95 0.82
CA ILE A 8 7.80 -5.88 1.31
C ILE A 8 8.66 -5.32 0.17
N ARG A 9 8.80 -3.99 0.12
CA ARG A 9 9.77 -3.30 -0.74
C ARG A 9 10.77 -2.49 0.10
N GLY A 10 11.96 -2.28 -0.45
CA GLY A 10 12.97 -1.42 0.15
C GLY A 10 12.53 0.05 0.19
N GLY A 11 12.83 0.73 1.29
CA GLY A 11 12.69 2.18 1.42
C GLY A 11 12.71 2.61 2.87
N ARG A 12 13.62 3.55 3.18
CA ARG A 12 13.79 4.08 4.53
C ARG A 12 12.73 5.13 4.83
N VAL A 13 12.08 5.00 5.98
CA VAL A 13 11.31 6.10 6.57
C VAL A 13 12.32 7.03 7.24
N LYS A 14 12.40 8.28 6.78
CA LYS A 14 13.42 9.23 7.27
C LYS A 14 13.26 9.52 8.76
N ASP A 15 12.02 9.59 9.22
CA ASP A 15 11.67 10.05 10.57
C ASP A 15 11.82 8.95 11.63
N LEU A 16 11.94 7.68 11.22
CA LEU A 16 11.97 6.55 12.12
C LEU A 16 13.27 5.74 11.96
N PRO A 17 14.18 5.77 12.94
CA PRO A 17 15.37 4.94 12.92
C PRO A 17 14.99 3.46 13.03
N GLY A 18 15.57 2.62 12.17
CA GLY A 18 15.30 1.18 12.12
C GLY A 18 14.24 0.75 11.10
N VAL A 19 13.38 1.67 10.62
CA VAL A 19 12.37 1.36 9.60
C VAL A 19 12.95 1.51 8.19
N ARG A 20 13.37 0.40 7.61
CA ARG A 20 14.07 0.33 6.30
C ARG A 20 13.21 -0.18 5.15
N TYR A 21 11.97 -0.54 5.44
CA TYR A 21 11.09 -1.23 4.50
C TYR A 21 9.68 -0.65 4.52
N HIS A 22 9.01 -0.79 3.38
CA HIS A 22 7.60 -0.45 3.24
C HIS A 22 6.80 -1.67 2.81
N VAL A 23 5.59 -1.78 3.33
CA VAL A 23 4.60 -2.74 2.85
C VAL A 23 4.00 -2.26 1.53
N VAL A 24 3.93 -3.16 0.55
CA VAL A 24 3.22 -2.92 -0.72
C VAL A 24 1.73 -3.16 -0.48
N ARG A 25 0.91 -2.16 -0.81
CA ARG A 25 -0.56 -2.24 -0.69
C ARG A 25 -1.17 -2.78 -1.98
N SER A 26 -2.31 -3.46 -1.88
CA SER A 26 -2.94 -4.23 -2.96
C SER A 26 -2.07 -5.40 -3.46
N ALA A 27 -1.32 -6.02 -2.56
CA ALA A 27 -0.54 -7.22 -2.82
C ALA A 27 -0.67 -8.20 -1.65
N LEU A 28 -0.89 -9.48 -1.95
CA LEU A 28 -1.18 -10.54 -0.96
C LEU A 28 -2.33 -10.13 -0.03
N ASP A 29 -2.19 -10.28 1.28
CA ASP A 29 -3.25 -10.02 2.26
C ASP A 29 -3.40 -8.52 2.61
N CYS A 30 -2.64 -7.64 1.95
CA CYS A 30 -2.68 -6.20 2.20
C CYS A 30 -3.64 -5.48 1.25
N GLU A 31 -4.81 -5.09 1.76
CA GLU A 31 -5.82 -4.33 1.01
C GLU A 31 -5.34 -2.92 0.59
N GLY A 32 -5.91 -2.43 -0.52
CA GLY A 32 -5.72 -1.06 -0.97
C GLY A 32 -6.35 -0.03 -0.01
N VAL A 33 -5.98 1.24 -0.15
CA VAL A 33 -6.65 2.33 0.57
C VAL A 33 -7.88 2.78 -0.25
N PRO A 34 -9.12 2.63 0.26
CA PRO A 34 -10.31 3.07 -0.46
C PRO A 34 -10.33 4.59 -0.64
N ASP A 35 -11.10 5.06 -1.62
CA ASP A 35 -11.38 6.48 -1.91
C ASP A 35 -10.17 7.39 -2.20
N ARG A 36 -8.97 6.81 -2.36
CA ARG A 36 -7.76 7.57 -2.64
C ARG A 36 -7.69 8.00 -4.11
N ARG A 37 -8.04 9.25 -4.37
CA ARG A 37 -8.07 9.83 -5.74
C ARG A 37 -6.69 10.16 -6.34
N ARG A 38 -5.67 10.44 -5.51
CA ARG A 38 -4.31 10.82 -5.95
C ARG A 38 -3.23 9.86 -5.43
N GLY A 39 -2.23 9.57 -6.28
CA GLY A 39 -1.15 8.62 -5.93
C GLY A 39 -1.62 7.18 -5.78
N ARG A 40 -2.73 6.81 -6.44
CA ARG A 40 -3.45 5.55 -6.28
C ARG A 40 -2.59 4.29 -6.44
N SER A 41 -1.63 4.32 -7.36
CA SER A 41 -0.71 3.20 -7.65
C SER A 41 0.19 2.83 -6.47
N LYS A 42 0.54 3.80 -5.60
CA LYS A 42 1.37 3.53 -4.42
C LYS A 42 0.59 2.86 -3.29
N TYR A 43 -0.72 3.07 -3.25
CA TYR A 43 -1.58 2.65 -2.13
C TYR A 43 -2.62 1.61 -2.54
N GLY A 44 -2.52 1.06 -3.75
CA GLY A 44 -3.41 0.00 -4.20
C GLY A 44 -4.86 0.46 -4.41
N ALA A 45 -5.08 1.75 -4.65
CA ALA A 45 -6.43 2.25 -4.90
C ALA A 45 -6.77 2.06 -6.38
N VAL A 46 -7.89 1.40 -6.66
CA VAL A 46 -8.39 1.21 -8.02
C VAL A 46 -8.85 2.56 -8.56
N LYS A 47 -8.64 2.80 -9.87
CA LYS A 47 -9.22 3.99 -10.52
C LYS A 47 -10.74 3.84 -10.43
N PRO A 48 -11.48 4.79 -9.82
CA PRO A 48 -12.92 4.76 -9.87
C PRO A 48 -13.33 4.71 -11.34
N ARG A 49 -14.20 3.75 -11.67
CA ARG A 49 -14.87 3.77 -12.97
C ARG A 49 -15.87 4.92 -12.87
N ASP A 50 -15.44 6.12 -13.28
CA ASP A 50 -16.40 7.17 -13.58
C ASP A 50 -17.32 6.58 -14.65
N GLY A 51 -18.61 6.47 -14.31
CA GLY A 51 -19.62 5.90 -15.18
C GLY A 51 -19.59 6.59 -16.55
N GLY A 52 -19.71 5.78 -17.61
CA GLY A 52 -20.28 6.28 -18.85
C GLY A 52 -21.74 6.67 -18.64
#